data_AF-A0A932T1A3-F1
#
_entry.id   AF-A0A932T1A3-F1
#
_cell.length_a   1.000
_cell.length_b   1.000
_cell.length_c   1.000
_cell.angle_alpha   90.00
_cell.angle_beta   90.00
_cell.angle_gamma   90.00
#
_symmetry.space_group_name_H-M   'P 1'
#
loop_
_entity.id
_entity.type
_entity.pdbx_description
1 polymer ?
#
loop_
_entity_poly.entity_id
_entity_poly.type
_entity_poly.pdbx_seq_one_letter_code
_entity_poly.pdbx_strand_id
1 'polypeptide(L)'
;MSKDSAASGKRINWFDEKSQTPLIEQYARKLTPFLDAVADGKIDDHEIQTQESRVYQLMKDIEPQLDDKLHSKVTELLCELTAYDLMLTLYQMQQARPKTVFRG
;
A
#
# COMPACT_ATOMS: atom_id res chain seq x y z
N MET A 1 19.53 5.06 -33.24
CA MET A 1 20.10 4.88 -31.89
C MET A 1 19.20 5.64 -30.93
N SER A 2 18.43 5.09 -30.01
CA SER A 2 18.16 3.70 -29.60
C SER A 2 16.74 3.72 -29.03
N LYS A 3 15.80 3.05 -29.70
CA LYS A 3 15.02 1.90 -29.18
C LYS A 3 14.21 2.17 -27.91
N ASP A 4 12.92 2.36 -28.18
CA ASP A 4 11.76 1.98 -27.38
C ASP A 4 12.02 0.86 -26.36
N SER A 5 11.51 1.06 -25.13
CA SER A 5 11.32 -0.04 -24.19
C SER A 5 9.98 0.12 -23.49
N ALA A 6 8.90 -0.17 -24.22
CA ALA A 6 7.58 -0.40 -23.68
C ALA A 6 7.25 -1.91 -23.73
N ALA A 7 6.97 -2.47 -22.55
CA ALA A 7 6.17 -3.66 -22.22
C ALA A 7 6.66 -5.09 -22.56
N SER A 8 6.83 -5.91 -21.51
CA SER A 8 6.14 -7.22 -21.36
C SER A 8 6.30 -7.76 -19.93
N GLY A 9 5.26 -7.60 -19.10
CA GLY A 9 5.20 -8.17 -17.75
C GLY A 9 3.81 -8.72 -17.49
N LYS A 10 3.72 -9.98 -17.08
CA LYS A 10 2.46 -10.66 -16.70
C LYS A 10 1.72 -9.80 -15.67
N ARG A 11 0.41 -9.53 -15.89
CA ARG A 11 -0.42 -8.79 -14.93
C ARG A 11 -0.31 -9.43 -13.54
N ILE A 12 -0.09 -8.61 -12.53
CA ILE A 12 -0.02 -9.04 -11.13
C ILE A 12 -1.44 -9.07 -10.60
N ASN A 13 -1.85 -10.21 -10.04
CA ASN A 13 -3.15 -10.35 -9.38
C ASN A 13 -3.16 -9.57 -8.06
N TRP A 14 -4.27 -8.91 -7.73
CA TRP A 14 -4.39 -8.13 -6.50
C TRP A 14 -4.80 -8.95 -5.27
N PHE A 15 -5.11 -10.23 -5.48
CA PHE A 15 -5.53 -11.17 -4.44
C PHE A 15 -5.00 -12.58 -4.75
N ASP A 16 -4.88 -13.41 -3.71
CA ASP A 16 -4.58 -14.84 -3.85
C ASP A 16 -5.86 -15.63 -4.10
N GLU A 17 -5.89 -16.41 -5.18
CA GLU A 17 -7.12 -17.12 -5.62
C GLU A 17 -7.56 -18.21 -4.63
N LYS A 18 -6.63 -18.77 -3.83
CA LYS A 18 -6.93 -19.88 -2.93
C LYS A 18 -7.43 -19.38 -1.57
N SER A 19 -6.76 -18.39 -1.02
CA SER A 19 -7.07 -17.82 0.29
C SER A 19 -8.05 -16.65 0.20
N GLN A 20 -8.30 -16.12 -1.00
CA GLN A 20 -9.13 -14.94 -1.25
C GLN A 20 -8.67 -13.71 -0.45
N THR A 21 -7.36 -13.65 -0.14
CA THR A 21 -6.77 -12.55 0.62
C THR A 21 -6.18 -11.50 -0.30
N PRO A 22 -6.30 -10.20 0.04
CA PRO A 22 -5.60 -9.14 -0.68
C PRO A 22 -4.07 -9.34 -0.62
N LEU A 23 -3.40 -9.12 -1.75
CA LEU A 23 -1.93 -9.22 -1.85
C LEU A 23 -1.24 -7.86 -1.91
N ILE A 24 -2.00 -6.77 -2.00
CA ILE A 24 -1.47 -5.40 -2.16
C ILE A 24 -0.50 -5.02 -1.04
N GLU A 25 -0.82 -5.34 0.21
CA GLU A 25 0.07 -5.10 1.35
C GLU A 25 1.41 -5.84 1.20
N GLN A 26 1.38 -7.09 0.71
CA GLN A 26 2.61 -7.87 0.49
C GLN A 26 3.47 -7.28 -0.61
N TYR A 27 2.85 -6.66 -1.62
CA TYR A 27 3.58 -5.92 -2.64
C TYR A 27 4.15 -4.62 -2.10
N ALA A 28 3.38 -3.89 -1.28
CA ALA A 28 3.81 -2.66 -0.62
C ALA A 28 5.08 -2.90 0.24
N ARG A 29 5.13 -4.01 1.00
CA ARG A 29 6.30 -4.41 1.80
C ARG A 29 7.56 -4.71 0.97
N LYS A 30 7.43 -4.90 -0.34
CA LYS A 30 8.54 -5.16 -1.28
C LYS A 30 8.92 -3.92 -2.10
N LEU A 31 8.20 -2.82 -1.94
CA LEU A 31 8.53 -1.57 -2.63
C LEU A 31 9.88 -1.07 -2.10
N THR A 32 10.85 -0.86 -2.99
CA THR A 32 12.14 -0.25 -2.63
C THR A 32 11.98 1.02 -1.79
N PRO A 33 11.07 1.95 -2.13
CA PRO A 33 10.83 3.15 -1.30
C PRO A 33 10.39 2.85 0.13
N PHE A 34 9.60 1.79 0.32
CA PHE A 34 9.19 1.36 1.66
C PHE A 34 10.35 0.72 2.40
N LEU A 35 11.11 -0.17 1.74
CA LEU A 35 12.28 -0.82 2.33
C LEU A 35 13.35 0.19 2.75
N ASP A 36 13.60 1.20 1.92
CA ASP A 36 14.54 2.27 2.21
C ASP A 36 14.09 3.09 3.44
N ALA A 37 12.80 3.46 3.51
CA ALA A 37 12.24 4.26 4.61
C ALA A 37 12.16 3.52 5.96
N VAL A 38 12.19 2.18 5.97
CA VAL A 38 12.19 1.40 7.23
C VAL A 38 13.57 0.88 7.59
N ALA A 39 14.59 1.12 6.77
CA ALA A 39 15.90 0.48 6.88
C ALA A 39 16.64 0.84 8.18
N ASP A 40 16.48 2.07 8.67
CA ASP A 40 17.10 2.56 9.90
C ASP A 40 16.22 2.37 11.15
N GLY A 41 15.03 1.81 10.97
CA GLY A 41 14.06 1.56 12.03
C GLY A 41 13.25 2.78 12.47
N LYS A 42 13.35 3.92 11.78
CA LYS A 42 12.60 5.14 12.12
C LYS A 42 12.12 5.85 10.85
N ILE A 43 10.81 5.94 10.69
CA ILE A 43 10.23 6.77 9.64
C ILE A 43 10.19 8.24 10.10
N ASP A 44 10.71 9.16 9.28
CA ASP A 44 10.69 10.61 9.52
C ASP A 44 9.69 11.40 8.66
N ASP A 45 9.56 12.69 8.96
CA ASP A 45 8.60 13.58 8.28
C ASP A 45 8.88 13.70 6.77
N HIS A 46 10.16 13.69 6.37
CA HIS A 46 10.55 13.81 4.97
C HIS A 46 10.20 12.53 4.18
N GLU A 47 10.36 11.36 4.80
CA GLU A 47 9.97 10.08 4.21
C GLU A 47 8.46 9.97 4.02
N ILE A 48 7.66 10.44 4.99
CA ILE A 48 6.21 10.52 4.85
C ILE A 48 5.80 11.46 3.72
N GLN A 49 6.36 12.68 3.66
CA GLN A 49 6.08 13.65 2.58
C GLN A 49 6.47 13.11 1.20
N THR A 50 7.58 12.37 1.14
CA THR A 50 8.05 11.72 -0.09
C THR A 50 7.07 10.64 -0.54
N GLN A 51 6.55 9.83 0.39
CA GLN A 51 5.57 8.80 0.06
C GLN A 51 4.22 9.41 -0.33
N GLU A 52 3.76 10.46 0.36
CA GLU A 52 2.55 11.21 0.03
C GLU A 52 2.63 11.78 -1.38
N SER A 53 3.76 12.42 -1.73
CA SER A 53 3.98 12.98 -3.07
C SER A 53 3.87 11.92 -4.18
N ARG A 54 4.35 10.70 -3.93
CA ARG A 54 4.23 9.59 -4.87
C ARG A 54 2.77 9.14 -5.05
N VAL A 55 2.03 9.01 -3.94
CA VAL A 55 0.61 8.64 -3.98
C VAL A 55 -0.19 9.70 -4.74
N TYR A 56 0.02 10.97 -4.42
CA TYR A 56 -0.62 12.10 -5.11
C TYR A 56 -0.36 12.05 -6.61
N GLN A 57 0.90 11.89 -7.03
CA GLN A 57 1.24 11.86 -8.45
C GLN A 57 0.59 10.68 -9.18
N LEU A 58 0.57 9.50 -8.57
CA LEU A 58 -0.11 8.32 -9.13
C LEU A 58 -1.63 8.54 -9.26
N MET A 59 -2.28 9.08 -8.22
CA MET A 59 -3.71 9.38 -8.27
C MET A 59 -4.03 10.37 -9.39
N LYS A 60 -3.27 11.47 -9.46
CA LYS A 60 -3.43 12.50 -10.48
C LYS A 60 -3.27 11.97 -11.91
N ASP A 61 -2.35 11.03 -12.12
CA ASP A 61 -2.09 10.47 -13.44
C ASP A 61 -3.14 9.42 -13.85
N ILE A 62 -3.64 8.63 -12.89
CA ILE A 62 -4.56 7.51 -13.15
C ILE A 62 -6.01 7.95 -13.20
N GLU A 63 -6.43 8.85 -12.30
CA GLU A 63 -7.84 9.23 -12.13
C GLU A 63 -8.53 9.68 -13.44
N PRO A 64 -7.92 10.52 -14.31
CA PRO A 64 -8.55 10.95 -15.56
C PRO A 64 -8.69 9.86 -16.63
N GLN A 65 -8.02 8.70 -16.46
CA GLN A 65 -8.07 7.59 -17.40
C GLN A 65 -9.26 6.65 -17.12
N LEU A 66 -9.95 6.85 -15.99
CA LEU A 66 -11.08 6.05 -15.59
C LEU A 66 -12.37 6.71 -16.07
N ASP A 67 -13.26 5.95 -16.70
CA ASP A 67 -14.63 6.41 -16.89
C ASP A 67 -15.36 6.51 -15.53
N ASP A 68 -16.46 7.25 -15.46
CA ASP A 68 -17.18 7.52 -14.20
C ASP A 68 -17.55 6.23 -13.43
N LYS A 69 -17.91 5.17 -14.15
CA LYS A 69 -18.32 3.90 -13.53
C LYS A 69 -17.12 3.17 -12.95
N LEU A 70 -16.00 3.14 -13.66
CA LEU A 70 -14.78 2.51 -13.20
C LEU A 70 -14.14 3.34 -12.07
N HIS A 71 -14.14 4.67 -12.20
CA HIS A 71 -13.69 5.61 -11.17
C HIS A 71 -14.40 5.34 -9.84
N SER A 72 -15.73 5.25 -9.85
CA SER A 72 -16.52 4.97 -8.64
C SER A 72 -16.11 3.65 -7.98
N LYS A 73 -15.91 2.58 -8.77
CA LYS A 73 -15.49 1.27 -8.25
C LYS A 73 -14.06 1.26 -7.72
N VAL A 74 -13.14 1.94 -8.40
CA VAL A 74 -11.75 2.06 -7.96
C VAL A 74 -11.68 2.89 -6.67
N THR A 75 -12.48 3.95 -6.57
CA THR A 75 -12.61 4.76 -5.36
C THR A 75 -13.10 3.91 -4.18
N GLU A 76 -14.18 3.13 -4.37
CA GLU A 76 -14.68 2.19 -3.36
C GLU A 76 -13.58 1.21 -2.92
N LEU A 77 -12.86 0.62 -3.88
CA LEU A 77 -11.75 -0.30 -3.59
C LEU A 77 -10.62 0.36 -2.79
N LEU A 78 -10.19 1.57 -3.15
CA LEU A 78 -9.13 2.29 -2.44
C LEU A 78 -9.55 2.62 -1.00
N CYS A 79 -10.81 3.00 -0.79
CA CYS A 79 -11.38 3.25 0.53
C CYS A 79 -11.39 1.97 1.38
N GLU A 80 -11.91 0.85 0.84
CA GLU A 80 -11.97 -0.43 1.54
C GLU A 80 -10.58 -0.98 1.89
N LEU A 81 -9.61 -0.89 0.97
CA LEU A 81 -8.22 -1.27 1.23
C LEU A 81 -7.61 -0.43 2.35
N THR A 82 -7.79 0.89 2.31
CA THR A 82 -7.26 1.79 3.34
C THR A 82 -7.90 1.49 4.70
N ALA A 83 -9.21 1.26 4.74
CA ALA A 83 -9.91 0.90 5.97
C ALA A 83 -9.39 -0.44 6.53
N TYR A 84 -9.24 -1.45 5.67
CA TYR A 84 -8.69 -2.75 6.04
C TYR A 84 -7.28 -2.65 6.63
N ASP A 85 -6.37 -1.91 5.98
CA ASP A 85 -4.98 -1.77 6.43
C ASP A 85 -4.89 -1.02 7.77
N LEU A 86 -5.72 0.01 7.98
CA LEU A 86 -5.84 0.70 9.26
C LEU A 86 -6.37 -0.23 10.36
N MET A 87 -7.42 -0.99 10.08
CA MET A 87 -7.97 -1.98 11.02
C MET A 87 -6.96 -3.05 11.38
N LEU A 88 -6.23 -3.57 10.39
CA LEU A 88 -5.19 -4.58 10.59
C LEU A 88 -4.05 -4.04 11.45
N THR A 89 -3.59 -2.82 11.17
CA THR A 89 -2.56 -2.12 11.96
C THR A 89 -2.99 -1.96 13.41
N LEU A 90 -4.20 -1.43 13.64
CA LEU A 90 -4.75 -1.25 14.99
C LEU A 90 -4.91 -2.59 15.73
N TYR A 91 -5.38 -3.63 15.03
CA TYR A 91 -5.50 -4.97 15.59
C TYR A 91 -4.13 -5.53 16.02
N GLN A 92 -3.10 -5.41 15.17
CA GLN A 92 -1.74 -5.85 15.50
C GLN A 92 -1.17 -5.08 16.70
N MET A 93 -1.35 -3.76 16.74
CA MET A 93 -0.92 -2.93 17.88
C MET A 93 -1.59 -3.37 19.19
N GLN A 94 -2.89 -3.71 19.16
CA GLN A 94 -3.60 -4.20 20.34
C GLN A 94 -3.05 -5.55 20.82
N GLN A 95 -2.69 -6.44 19.89
CA GLN A 95 -2.11 -7.75 20.23
C GLN A 95 -0.67 -7.65 20.77
N ALA A 96 0.10 -6.66 20.31
CA ALA A 96 1.47 -6.43 20.76
C ALA A 96 1.56 -5.78 22.16
N ARG A 97 0.45 -5.26 22.71
CA ARG A 97 0.44 -4.68 24.07
C ARG A 97 0.74 -5.76 25.12
N PRO A 98 1.77 -5.60 25.97
CA PRO A 98 2.04 -6.53 27.05
C PRO A 98 0.84 -6.60 28.01
N LYS A 99 0.32 -7.81 28.27
CA LYS A 99 -0.74 -8.04 29.28
C LYS A 99 -0.20 -8.08 30.72
N THR A 100 1.08 -7.79 30.92
CA THR A 100 1.74 -7.91 32.22
C THR A 100 1.36 -6.75 33.13
N VAL A 101 0.52 -7.04 34.11
CA VAL A 101 0.41 -6.20 35.32
C VAL A 101 1.68 -6.41 36.13
N PHE A 102 2.50 -5.37 36.27
CA PHE A 102 3.62 -5.39 37.22
C PHE A 102 3.07 -5.64 38.62
N ARG A 103 3.33 -6.82 39.16
CA ARG A 103 3.15 -7.14 40.57
C ARG A 103 4.56 -7.13 41.15
N GLY A 104 4.92 -6.02 41.78
CA GLY A 104 6.18 -5.88 42.49
C GLY A 104 6.33 -6.89 43.62
#